data_AF-A0A225V3D1-F1
#
_entry.id   AF-A0A225V3D1-F1
#
_cell.length_a   1.000
_cell.length_b   1.000
_cell.length_c   1.000
_cell.angle_alpha   90.00
_cell.angle_beta   90.00
_cell.angle_gamma   90.00
#
_symmetry.space_group_name_H-M   'P 1'
#
loop_
_entity.id
_entity.type
_entity.pdbx_description
1 polymer ?
#
loop_
_entity_poly.entity_id
_entity_poly.type
_entity_poly.pdbx_seq_one_letter_code
_entity_poly.pdbx_strand_id
1 'polypeptide(L)'
;DNPVPGKEFEFLVGNDEDKAVALDVARESIVLLKNNESVLPLAKEASVFLTGHSADNVGYQCGGWSIAWQGYSGNEMFLNGISVRQGFEDLVGNDSFTYFNGLYENGTYSEADLAKAVKLASQHEYTIAVIGEKQYTEKPGDIDDLALPEGQVKYVEALAATGTKVILVLFEGRPRLLGSLPDTASAIIDGLMPCEMGGQAMAEIIYGDVNPSGRLPITYPKDPANVAIPYYHRVSTQCAYDHCWMQWDFGTGLSYTEFNYSAVSLDNTNLSSADSTVTATVTVTNVGTRAGKETVMLFLTQPFRTISVPEVKMLKKFKKIELQPGESQEVSFKLTEDDWSVYDPQIGKGFKKITEDSDYVVAIKPDTWCNVYKNITHPLCAVFNIDTGRDIFGLPTSIANATDTNAPVHDPITAQPVATGVGAGTVEAGNY
;
A
#
# COMPACT_ATOMS: atom_id res chain seq x y z
N ASP A 1 37.62 -29.06 12.76
CA ASP A 1 36.95 -29.58 13.97
C ASP A 1 36.42 -28.55 14.96
N ASN A 2 36.47 -27.23 14.70
CA ASN A 2 35.57 -26.30 15.41
C ASN A 2 35.47 -24.91 14.72
N PRO A 3 34.90 -24.80 13.50
CA PRO A 3 34.70 -23.50 12.87
C PRO A 3 33.30 -22.98 13.20
N VAL A 4 33.08 -22.51 14.42
CA VAL A 4 31.98 -21.57 14.70
C VAL A 4 32.52 -20.47 15.60
N PRO A 5 33.20 -19.46 15.02
CA PRO A 5 33.35 -18.17 15.69
C PRO A 5 31.97 -17.72 16.20
N GLY A 6 31.86 -17.33 17.47
CA GLY A 6 30.63 -16.78 18.03
C GLY A 6 29.68 -17.77 18.70
N LYS A 7 30.11 -18.99 19.06
CA LYS A 7 29.32 -19.88 19.94
C LYS A 7 28.97 -19.20 21.27
N GLU A 8 29.88 -18.40 21.80
CA GLU A 8 29.65 -17.58 22.98
C GLU A 8 28.51 -16.57 22.80
N PHE A 9 28.09 -16.28 21.55
CA PHE A 9 26.98 -15.38 21.23
C PHE A 9 25.70 -16.12 20.82
N GLU A 10 25.65 -17.47 20.91
CA GLU A 10 24.46 -18.26 20.58
C GLU A 10 23.22 -17.79 21.36
N PHE A 11 23.40 -17.38 22.61
CA PHE A 11 22.33 -16.86 23.46
C PHE A 11 21.76 -15.50 22.99
N LEU A 12 22.45 -14.81 22.06
CA LEU A 12 21.96 -13.56 21.47
C LEU A 12 21.03 -13.80 20.28
N VAL A 13 21.04 -14.98 19.66
CA VAL A 13 20.26 -15.24 18.44
C VAL A 13 18.80 -15.51 18.79
N GLY A 14 17.89 -14.67 18.28
CA GLY A 14 16.44 -14.85 18.48
C GLY A 14 16.03 -14.67 19.93
N ASN A 15 16.77 -13.83 20.67
CA ASN A 15 16.45 -13.49 22.06
C ASN A 15 15.21 -12.56 22.12
N ASP A 16 14.81 -12.15 23.33
CA ASP A 16 13.61 -11.32 23.51
C ASP A 16 13.76 -9.90 22.90
N GLU A 17 14.98 -9.37 22.80
CA GLU A 17 15.24 -8.08 22.15
C GLU A 17 15.06 -8.18 20.63
N ASP A 18 15.60 -9.24 19.99
CA ASP A 18 15.37 -9.52 18.57
C ASP A 18 13.88 -9.68 18.26
N LYS A 19 13.14 -10.40 19.11
CA LYS A 19 11.69 -10.58 18.97
C LYS A 19 10.93 -9.27 19.13
N ALA A 20 11.31 -8.44 20.10
CA ALA A 20 10.69 -7.13 20.31
C ALA A 20 10.90 -6.22 19.09
N VAL A 21 12.12 -6.18 18.54
CA VAL A 21 12.42 -5.42 17.32
C VAL A 21 11.62 -5.98 16.14
N ALA A 22 11.59 -7.30 15.94
CA ALA A 22 10.82 -7.93 14.87
C ALA A 22 9.32 -7.62 14.97
N LEU A 23 8.76 -7.63 16.18
CA LEU A 23 7.37 -7.28 16.45
C LEU A 23 7.09 -5.81 16.12
N ASP A 24 7.96 -4.89 16.53
CA ASP A 24 7.80 -3.46 16.23
C ASP A 24 7.89 -3.19 14.72
N VAL A 25 8.78 -3.87 14.00
CA VAL A 25 8.81 -3.80 12.53
C VAL A 25 7.52 -4.35 11.92
N ALA A 26 7.01 -5.49 12.39
CA ALA A 26 5.76 -6.06 11.88
C ALA A 26 4.56 -5.11 12.10
N ARG A 27 4.41 -4.54 13.31
CA ARG A 27 3.39 -3.54 13.65
C ARG A 27 3.41 -2.32 12.73
N GLU A 28 4.60 -1.90 12.30
CA GLU A 28 4.79 -0.75 11.43
C GLU A 28 4.72 -1.06 9.93
N SER A 29 4.74 -2.34 9.55
CA SER A 29 4.76 -2.80 8.15
C SER A 29 3.38 -3.22 7.64
N ILE A 30 2.52 -3.73 8.51
CA ILE A 30 1.15 -4.16 8.15
C ILE A 30 0.30 -2.95 7.73
N VAL A 31 -0.40 -3.07 6.61
CA VAL A 31 -1.12 -1.98 5.96
C VAL A 31 -2.64 -2.20 6.06
N LEU A 32 -3.35 -1.28 6.69
CA LEU A 32 -4.80 -1.24 6.63
C LEU A 32 -5.23 -0.57 5.31
N LEU A 33 -5.82 -1.32 4.38
CA LEU A 33 -6.16 -0.85 3.03
C LEU A 33 -7.61 -0.37 2.90
N LYS A 34 -8.52 -0.94 3.69
CA LYS A 34 -9.94 -0.60 3.71
C LYS A 34 -10.50 -0.77 5.11
N ASN A 35 -11.36 0.15 5.54
CA ASN A 35 -12.07 0.06 6.83
C ASN A 35 -13.44 0.78 6.73
N ASN A 36 -14.40 0.17 6.05
CA ASN A 36 -15.73 0.75 5.87
C ASN A 36 -16.48 0.81 7.19
N GLU A 37 -17.25 1.88 7.40
CA GLU A 37 -18.06 2.09 8.60
C GLU A 37 -17.27 1.99 9.93
N SER A 38 -15.94 2.13 9.85
CA SER A 38 -15.03 1.96 11.00
C SER A 38 -15.25 0.62 11.73
N VAL A 39 -15.45 -0.48 11.00
CA VAL A 39 -15.58 -1.82 11.59
C VAL A 39 -14.36 -2.24 12.41
N LEU A 40 -13.17 -1.74 12.06
CA LEU A 40 -11.96 -1.91 12.84
C LEU A 40 -11.59 -0.62 13.60
N PRO A 41 -11.00 -0.72 14.81
CA PRO A 41 -10.66 -1.96 15.51
C PRO A 41 -11.87 -2.66 16.15
N LEU A 42 -11.77 -3.98 16.33
CA LEU A 42 -12.78 -4.77 17.04
C LEU A 42 -12.71 -4.57 18.56
N ALA A 43 -13.87 -4.62 19.21
CA ALA A 43 -13.94 -4.80 20.66
C ALA A 43 -13.42 -6.20 21.05
N LYS A 44 -12.85 -6.35 22.24
CA LYS A 44 -12.24 -7.63 22.69
C LYS A 44 -13.28 -8.75 22.83
N GLU A 45 -14.53 -8.38 23.11
CA GLU A 45 -15.69 -9.25 23.23
C GLU A 45 -16.46 -9.45 21.90
N ALA A 46 -15.96 -8.94 20.77
CA ALA A 46 -16.61 -9.10 19.49
C ALA A 46 -16.80 -10.58 19.12
N SER A 47 -17.94 -10.90 18.52
CA SER A 47 -18.21 -12.26 18.05
C SER A 47 -17.45 -12.53 16.75
N VAL A 48 -16.35 -13.29 16.85
CA VAL A 48 -15.41 -13.52 15.74
C VAL A 48 -15.35 -14.99 15.32
N PHE A 49 -15.50 -15.21 14.02
CA PHE A 49 -15.10 -16.45 13.34
C PHE A 49 -13.80 -16.22 12.56
N LEU A 50 -12.72 -16.94 12.90
CA LEU A 50 -11.44 -16.93 12.21
C LEU A 50 -11.32 -18.12 11.25
N THR A 51 -10.92 -17.87 10.00
CA THR A 51 -10.79 -18.89 8.97
C THR A 51 -9.73 -18.56 7.92
N GLY A 52 -9.53 -19.46 6.97
CA GLY A 52 -8.59 -19.33 5.85
C GLY A 52 -7.27 -20.06 6.09
N HIS A 53 -6.64 -20.46 4.99
CA HIS A 53 -5.48 -21.35 4.98
C HIS A 53 -4.23 -20.76 5.67
N SER A 54 -4.15 -19.43 5.76
CA SER A 54 -3.03 -18.71 6.36
C SER A 54 -3.26 -18.31 7.82
N ALA A 55 -4.46 -18.57 8.37
CA ALA A 55 -4.79 -18.15 9.74
C ALA A 55 -3.92 -18.81 10.81
N ASP A 56 -3.46 -20.05 10.59
CA ASP A 56 -2.62 -20.79 11.53
C ASP A 56 -1.35 -21.35 10.87
N ASN A 57 -0.66 -20.51 10.09
CA ASN A 57 0.54 -20.91 9.36
C ASN A 57 1.59 -19.78 9.31
N VAL A 58 2.59 -19.85 10.20
CA VAL A 58 3.71 -18.89 10.24
C VAL A 58 4.54 -18.96 8.96
N GLY A 59 4.67 -20.14 8.35
CA GLY A 59 5.33 -20.30 7.05
C GLY A 59 4.75 -19.42 5.94
N TYR A 60 3.43 -19.30 5.85
CA TYR A 60 2.77 -18.41 4.89
C TYR A 60 2.93 -16.92 5.28
N GLN A 61 3.06 -16.60 6.57
CA GLN A 61 3.41 -15.24 7.02
C GLN A 61 4.86 -14.86 6.68
N CYS A 62 5.78 -15.83 6.64
CA CYS A 62 7.20 -15.59 6.39
C CYS A 62 7.58 -15.64 4.91
N GLY A 63 6.94 -16.52 4.13
CA GLY A 63 7.25 -16.73 2.73
C GLY A 63 8.60 -17.41 2.47
N GLY A 64 9.16 -17.11 1.30
CA GLY A 64 10.45 -17.64 0.84
C GLY A 64 11.63 -17.20 1.72
N TRP A 65 12.81 -17.81 1.50
CA TRP A 65 14.06 -17.50 2.22
C TRP A 65 14.00 -17.61 3.76
N SER A 66 12.94 -18.22 4.29
CA SER A 66 12.73 -18.36 5.72
C SER A 66 12.96 -19.81 6.12
N ILE A 67 13.99 -20.06 6.94
CA ILE A 67 14.54 -21.38 7.31
C ILE A 67 15.17 -22.15 6.13
N ALA A 68 14.47 -22.25 5.01
CA ALA A 68 14.90 -22.92 3.78
C ALA A 68 14.74 -22.01 2.57
N TRP A 69 15.37 -22.38 1.45
CA TRP A 69 15.32 -21.60 0.21
C TRP A 69 13.90 -21.26 -0.22
N GLN A 70 13.04 -22.27 -0.42
CA GLN A 70 11.63 -22.07 -0.80
C GLN A 70 10.73 -21.64 0.37
N GLY A 71 11.29 -21.45 1.57
CA GLY A 71 10.53 -21.33 2.81
C GLY A 71 10.08 -22.68 3.37
N TYR A 72 9.45 -22.63 4.55
CA TYR A 72 8.84 -23.77 5.21
C TYR A 72 7.35 -23.48 5.47
N SER A 73 6.46 -24.47 5.37
CA SER A 73 5.02 -24.28 5.68
C SER A 73 4.69 -24.83 7.06
N GLY A 74 3.73 -24.22 7.74
CA GLY A 74 3.31 -24.58 9.08
C GLY A 74 4.14 -23.86 10.14
N ASN A 75 4.01 -24.33 11.38
CA ASN A 75 4.55 -23.64 12.56
C ASN A 75 5.78 -24.35 13.16
N GLU A 76 5.99 -25.64 12.84
CA GLU A 76 6.97 -26.50 13.54
C GLU A 76 8.42 -25.99 13.46
N MET A 77 8.80 -25.36 12.35
CA MET A 77 10.16 -24.85 12.13
C MET A 77 10.37 -23.40 12.58
N PHE A 78 9.30 -22.72 12.99
CA PHE A 78 9.32 -21.33 13.44
C PHE A 78 9.15 -21.28 14.95
N LEU A 79 10.23 -21.55 15.68
CA LEU A 79 10.17 -21.76 17.14
C LEU A 79 9.72 -20.53 17.93
N ASN A 80 9.88 -19.33 17.36
CA ASN A 80 9.37 -18.08 17.92
C ASN A 80 8.13 -17.55 17.18
N GLY A 81 7.64 -18.31 16.21
CA GLY A 81 6.56 -17.92 15.32
C GLY A 81 5.21 -17.91 16.01
N ILE A 82 4.51 -16.78 15.88
CA ILE A 82 3.13 -16.59 16.32
C ILE A 82 2.28 -16.48 15.05
N SER A 83 1.39 -17.47 14.86
CA SER A 83 0.38 -17.42 13.80
C SER A 83 -0.72 -16.41 14.15
N VAL A 84 -1.55 -15.98 13.19
CA VAL A 84 -2.71 -15.12 13.51
C VAL A 84 -3.63 -15.79 14.54
N ARG A 85 -3.90 -17.09 14.41
CA ARG A 85 -4.69 -17.86 15.38
C ARG A 85 -4.06 -17.79 16.77
N GLN A 86 -2.74 -18.00 16.87
CA GLN A 86 -2.05 -17.93 18.15
C GLN A 86 -2.06 -16.50 18.72
N GLY A 87 -1.85 -15.48 17.89
CA GLY A 87 -1.92 -14.08 18.33
C GLY A 87 -3.30 -13.69 18.86
N PHE A 88 -4.37 -14.25 18.29
CA PHE A 88 -5.74 -14.10 18.82
C PHE A 88 -5.89 -14.80 20.17
N GLU A 89 -5.43 -16.05 20.26
CA GLU A 89 -5.45 -16.84 21.49
C GLU A 89 -4.71 -16.14 22.64
N ASP A 90 -3.51 -15.62 22.37
CA ASP A 90 -2.68 -14.92 23.35
C ASP A 90 -3.33 -13.61 23.81
N LEU A 91 -4.06 -12.93 22.91
CA LEU A 91 -4.58 -11.59 23.17
C LEU A 91 -5.98 -11.56 23.78
N VAL A 92 -6.90 -12.39 23.29
CA VAL A 92 -8.31 -12.42 23.75
C VAL A 92 -8.70 -13.75 24.40
N GLY A 93 -7.84 -14.77 24.37
CA GLY A 93 -8.13 -16.09 24.90
C GLY A 93 -8.81 -17.01 23.87
N ASN A 94 -8.52 -18.31 23.96
CA ASN A 94 -9.00 -19.33 23.01
C ASN A 94 -10.54 -19.44 22.93
N ASP A 95 -11.25 -19.13 24.01
CA ASP A 95 -12.72 -19.23 24.05
C ASP A 95 -13.44 -17.98 23.49
N SER A 96 -12.71 -16.94 23.12
CA SER A 96 -13.26 -15.65 22.65
C SER A 96 -13.52 -15.59 21.14
N PHE A 97 -13.06 -16.59 20.38
CA PHE A 97 -13.31 -16.69 18.94
C PHE A 97 -13.48 -18.15 18.53
N THR A 98 -14.16 -18.38 17.41
CA THR A 98 -14.21 -19.72 16.80
C THR A 98 -13.19 -19.81 15.69
N TYR A 99 -12.43 -20.92 15.61
CA TYR A 99 -11.52 -21.19 14.51
C TYR A 99 -11.92 -22.45 13.73
N PHE A 100 -11.90 -22.35 12.40
CA PHE A 100 -11.97 -23.50 11.51
C PHE A 100 -11.35 -23.13 10.15
N ASN A 101 -10.39 -23.92 9.67
CA ASN A 101 -9.93 -23.85 8.29
C ASN A 101 -10.43 -25.06 7.49
N GLY A 102 -11.04 -24.77 6.34
CA GLY A 102 -11.45 -25.75 5.34
C GLY A 102 -10.97 -25.42 3.93
N LEU A 103 -10.21 -24.33 3.78
CA LEU A 103 -9.68 -23.80 2.53
C LEU A 103 -8.21 -24.21 2.40
N TYR A 104 -7.79 -24.62 1.21
CA TYR A 104 -6.39 -24.80 0.84
C TYR A 104 -5.87 -23.59 0.07
N GLU A 105 -4.54 -23.43 0.02
CA GLU A 105 -3.88 -22.28 -0.62
C GLU A 105 -4.18 -22.20 -2.13
N ASN A 106 -4.43 -23.34 -2.78
CA ASN A 106 -4.80 -23.39 -4.20
C ASN A 106 -6.30 -23.08 -4.44
N GLY A 107 -7.05 -22.74 -3.39
CA GLY A 107 -8.48 -22.43 -3.44
C GLY A 107 -9.40 -23.64 -3.34
N THR A 108 -8.89 -24.87 -3.21
CA THR A 108 -9.77 -26.04 -3.06
C THR A 108 -10.35 -26.13 -1.64
N TYR A 109 -11.54 -26.73 -1.53
CA TYR A 109 -12.23 -27.07 -0.30
C TYR A 109 -13.28 -28.14 -0.63
N SER A 110 -13.70 -28.93 0.37
CA SER A 110 -14.85 -29.83 0.19
C SER A 110 -16.17 -29.09 0.39
N GLU A 111 -17.27 -29.62 -0.17
CA GLU A 111 -18.61 -29.07 0.08
C GLU A 111 -18.96 -29.09 1.58
N ALA A 112 -18.52 -30.12 2.31
CA ALA A 112 -18.74 -30.25 3.75
C ALA A 112 -17.98 -29.17 4.54
N ASP A 113 -16.74 -28.87 4.13
CA ASP A 113 -15.93 -27.84 4.76
C ASP A 113 -16.48 -26.44 4.48
N LEU A 114 -16.88 -26.15 3.24
CA LEU A 114 -17.55 -24.88 2.91
C LEU A 114 -18.85 -24.74 3.71
N ALA A 115 -19.71 -25.77 3.74
CA ALA A 115 -20.96 -25.73 4.49
C ALA A 115 -20.74 -25.48 5.98
N LYS A 116 -19.69 -26.09 6.56
CA LYS A 116 -19.31 -25.85 7.96
C LYS A 116 -18.84 -24.40 8.17
N ALA A 117 -17.99 -23.87 7.31
CA ALA A 117 -17.50 -22.50 7.41
C ALA A 117 -18.62 -21.46 7.26
N VAL A 118 -19.51 -21.63 6.28
CA VAL A 118 -20.71 -20.80 6.08
C VAL A 118 -21.62 -20.84 7.31
N LYS A 119 -21.81 -22.03 7.91
CA LYS A 119 -22.59 -22.15 9.15
C LYS A 119 -21.94 -21.35 10.29
N LEU A 120 -20.63 -21.47 10.49
CA LEU A 120 -19.91 -20.73 11.54
C LEU A 120 -19.95 -19.21 11.29
N ALA A 121 -19.74 -18.77 10.05
CA ALA A 121 -19.87 -17.36 9.66
C ALA A 121 -21.26 -16.78 9.99
N SER A 122 -22.34 -17.52 9.69
CA SER A 122 -23.71 -17.07 10.00
C SER A 122 -24.02 -16.91 11.50
N GLN A 123 -23.14 -17.45 12.37
CA GLN A 123 -23.30 -17.39 13.83
C GLN A 123 -22.48 -16.26 14.47
N HIS A 124 -21.65 -15.57 13.70
CA HIS A 124 -20.74 -14.54 14.19
C HIS A 124 -20.97 -13.20 13.47
N GLU A 125 -20.83 -12.10 14.22
CA GLU A 125 -20.94 -10.77 13.65
C GLU A 125 -19.81 -10.50 12.65
N TYR A 126 -18.59 -10.94 12.98
CA TYR A 126 -17.39 -10.74 12.17
C TYR A 126 -16.81 -12.08 11.73
N THR A 127 -16.42 -12.15 10.46
CA THR A 127 -15.63 -13.26 9.93
C THR A 127 -14.31 -12.73 9.40
N ILE A 128 -13.22 -13.22 9.97
CA ILE A 128 -11.87 -12.85 9.56
C ILE A 128 -11.32 -13.98 8.68
N ALA A 129 -11.18 -13.69 7.38
CA ALA A 129 -10.66 -14.63 6.40
C ALA A 129 -9.20 -14.29 6.10
N VAL A 130 -8.29 -15.17 6.52
CA VAL A 130 -6.83 -15.03 6.32
C VAL A 130 -6.39 -15.87 5.13
N ILE A 131 -6.13 -15.21 4.01
CA ILE A 131 -5.87 -15.85 2.71
C ILE A 131 -4.64 -15.23 2.02
N GLY A 132 -4.36 -15.60 0.77
CA GLY A 132 -3.21 -15.11 0.01
C GLY A 132 -2.44 -16.23 -0.68
N GLU A 133 -1.11 -16.23 -0.53
CA GLU A 133 -0.21 -17.17 -1.21
C GLU A 133 0.51 -18.10 -0.21
N LYS A 134 0.94 -19.26 -0.70
CA LYS A 134 1.96 -20.06 -0.01
C LYS A 134 3.35 -19.46 -0.19
N GLN A 135 4.31 -19.96 0.58
CA GLN A 135 5.72 -19.64 0.40
C GLN A 135 6.25 -20.09 -0.97
N TYR A 136 7.12 -19.26 -1.54
CA TYR A 136 7.88 -19.52 -2.76
C TYR A 136 9.10 -18.60 -2.80
N THR A 137 10.08 -18.94 -3.64
CA THR A 137 11.27 -18.12 -3.83
C THR A 137 11.75 -18.14 -5.26
N GLU A 138 12.12 -16.96 -5.79
CA GLU A 138 12.76 -16.78 -7.11
C GLU A 138 11.98 -17.45 -8.25
N LYS A 139 12.68 -18.13 -9.18
CA LYS A 139 12.13 -18.70 -10.42
C LYS A 139 11.02 -19.72 -10.21
N PRO A 140 11.09 -20.64 -9.24
CA PRO A 140 9.95 -21.51 -8.91
C PRO A 140 8.67 -20.76 -8.51
N GLY A 141 8.79 -19.50 -8.08
CA GLY A 141 7.65 -18.64 -7.75
C GLY A 141 7.14 -17.81 -8.93
N ASP A 142 7.71 -17.89 -10.12
CA ASP A 142 7.14 -17.22 -11.31
C ASP A 142 5.74 -17.80 -11.60
N ILE A 143 4.79 -16.94 -11.97
CA ILE A 143 3.41 -17.29 -12.28
C ILE A 143 2.95 -16.54 -13.53
N ASP A 144 2.04 -17.17 -14.27
CA ASP A 144 1.49 -16.59 -15.51
C ASP A 144 0.19 -15.79 -15.28
N ASP A 145 -0.42 -15.94 -14.10
CA ASP A 145 -1.69 -15.29 -13.74
C ASP A 145 -1.63 -14.71 -12.32
N LEU A 146 -1.90 -13.41 -12.23
CA LEU A 146 -1.91 -12.67 -10.97
C LEU A 146 -3.25 -12.82 -10.22
N ALA A 147 -4.29 -13.39 -10.82
CA ALA A 147 -5.60 -13.60 -10.20
C ALA A 147 -5.51 -14.53 -8.99
N LEU A 148 -5.95 -14.04 -7.83
CA LEU A 148 -6.06 -14.89 -6.64
C LEU A 148 -6.84 -16.16 -6.98
N PRO A 149 -6.43 -17.36 -6.51
CA PRO A 149 -7.11 -18.60 -6.89
C PRO A 149 -8.62 -18.49 -6.67
N GLU A 150 -9.40 -18.75 -7.71
CA GLU A 150 -10.84 -18.44 -7.76
C GLU A 150 -11.62 -19.03 -6.59
N GLY A 151 -11.21 -20.21 -6.11
CA GLY A 151 -11.82 -20.85 -4.94
C GLY A 151 -11.63 -20.04 -3.65
N GLN A 152 -10.51 -19.34 -3.46
CA GLN A 152 -10.36 -18.44 -2.30
C GLN A 152 -11.38 -17.28 -2.37
N VAL A 153 -11.58 -16.71 -3.56
CA VAL A 153 -12.57 -15.65 -3.80
C VAL A 153 -13.98 -16.15 -3.48
N LYS A 154 -14.39 -17.26 -4.10
CA LYS A 154 -15.71 -17.89 -3.89
C LYS A 154 -15.96 -18.29 -2.45
N TYR A 155 -14.92 -18.76 -1.75
CA TYR A 155 -15.01 -19.09 -0.34
C TYR A 155 -15.41 -17.86 0.47
N VAL A 156 -14.70 -16.74 0.31
CA VAL A 156 -14.98 -15.50 1.05
C VAL A 156 -16.34 -14.90 0.67
N GLU A 157 -16.72 -14.91 -0.61
CA GLU A 157 -18.05 -14.48 -1.05
C GLU A 157 -19.17 -15.28 -0.38
N ALA A 158 -19.01 -16.61 -0.26
CA ALA A 158 -19.99 -17.46 0.41
C ALA A 158 -20.11 -17.16 1.92
N LEU A 159 -19.01 -16.79 2.58
CA LEU A 159 -19.05 -16.33 3.97
C LEU A 159 -19.79 -15.00 4.08
N ALA A 160 -19.45 -14.03 3.22
CA ALA A 160 -20.10 -12.71 3.19
C ALA A 160 -21.61 -12.81 2.93
N ALA A 161 -22.06 -13.75 2.10
CA ALA A 161 -23.47 -13.99 1.80
C ALA A 161 -24.31 -14.40 3.03
N THR A 162 -23.68 -14.76 4.16
CA THR A 162 -24.38 -15.01 5.43
C THR A 162 -24.80 -13.74 6.17
N GLY A 163 -24.27 -12.58 5.78
CA GLY A 163 -24.47 -11.29 6.45
C GLY A 163 -23.42 -10.96 7.51
N THR A 164 -22.45 -11.84 7.76
CA THR A 164 -21.28 -11.53 8.59
C THR A 164 -20.45 -10.41 7.96
N LYS A 165 -19.87 -9.53 8.77
CA LYS A 165 -18.93 -8.51 8.30
C LYS A 165 -17.59 -9.16 8.06
N VAL A 166 -17.23 -9.33 6.79
CA VAL A 166 -15.95 -9.94 6.41
C VAL A 166 -14.81 -8.94 6.60
N ILE A 167 -13.79 -9.35 7.34
CA ILE A 167 -12.48 -8.71 7.41
C ILE A 167 -11.50 -9.61 6.68
N LEU A 168 -10.92 -9.10 5.59
CA LEU A 168 -9.95 -9.84 4.78
C LEU A 168 -8.54 -9.54 5.29
N VAL A 169 -7.76 -10.58 5.55
CA VAL A 169 -6.33 -10.48 5.86
C VAL A 169 -5.56 -11.18 4.75
N LEU A 170 -4.61 -10.47 4.14
CA LEU A 170 -3.78 -10.99 3.05
C LEU A 170 -2.35 -11.24 3.55
N PHE A 171 -1.86 -12.46 3.34
CA PHE A 171 -0.43 -12.76 3.40
C PHE A 171 0.01 -13.27 2.03
N GLU A 172 0.77 -12.44 1.33
CA GLU A 172 1.16 -12.66 -0.06
C GLU A 172 2.51 -11.99 -0.33
N GLY A 173 3.32 -12.58 -1.20
CA GLY A 173 4.63 -12.03 -1.55
C GLY A 173 4.57 -11.00 -2.67
N ARG A 174 3.40 -10.87 -3.32
CA ARG A 174 3.11 -9.93 -4.41
C ARG A 174 1.62 -9.58 -4.39
N PRO A 175 1.21 -8.42 -4.94
CA PRO A 175 -0.20 -8.02 -4.92
C PRO A 175 -1.02 -8.87 -5.91
N ARG A 176 -1.91 -9.73 -5.41
CA ARG A 176 -2.78 -10.59 -6.23
C ARG A 176 -3.96 -9.77 -6.80
N LEU A 177 -4.52 -10.15 -7.95
CA LEU A 177 -5.79 -9.54 -8.37
C LEU A 177 -6.92 -10.15 -7.53
N LEU A 178 -7.61 -9.31 -6.77
CA LEU A 178 -8.56 -9.73 -5.73
C LEU A 178 -9.98 -9.95 -6.23
N GLY A 179 -10.27 -9.66 -7.51
CA GLY A 179 -11.60 -9.80 -8.08
C GLY A 179 -12.65 -8.95 -7.33
N SER A 180 -13.71 -9.61 -6.85
CA SER A 180 -14.84 -9.00 -6.13
C SER A 180 -14.58 -8.74 -4.63
N LEU A 181 -13.46 -9.23 -4.08
CA LEU A 181 -13.19 -9.13 -2.65
C LEU A 181 -13.08 -7.68 -2.13
N PRO A 182 -12.52 -6.70 -2.88
CA PRO A 182 -12.53 -5.30 -2.48
C PRO A 182 -13.92 -4.73 -2.26
N ASP A 183 -14.95 -5.20 -2.97
CA ASP A 183 -16.33 -4.78 -2.77
C ASP A 183 -17.01 -5.59 -1.65
N THR A 184 -16.64 -6.86 -1.51
CA THR A 184 -17.23 -7.81 -0.54
C THR A 184 -16.79 -7.55 0.90
N ALA A 185 -15.51 -7.24 1.11
CA ALA A 185 -14.95 -7.11 2.46
C ALA A 185 -15.30 -5.77 3.09
N SER A 186 -15.66 -5.78 4.38
CA SER A 186 -15.88 -4.58 5.18
C SER A 186 -14.56 -3.89 5.53
N ALA A 187 -13.50 -4.68 5.78
CA ALA A 187 -12.14 -4.19 5.93
C ALA A 187 -11.14 -5.12 5.25
N ILE A 188 -9.99 -4.56 4.87
CA ILE A 188 -8.89 -5.29 4.23
C ILE A 188 -7.59 -4.85 4.88
N ILE A 189 -6.82 -5.83 5.37
CA ILE A 189 -5.48 -5.64 5.91
C ILE A 189 -4.51 -6.45 5.06
N ASP A 190 -3.50 -5.80 4.50
CA ASP A 190 -2.40 -6.45 3.81
C ASP A 190 -1.21 -6.58 4.76
N GLY A 191 -0.91 -7.82 5.12
CA GLY A 191 0.23 -8.15 5.95
C GLY A 191 1.53 -8.32 5.16
N LEU A 192 1.46 -8.42 3.84
CA LEU A 192 2.57 -8.87 2.99
C LEU A 192 3.17 -10.17 3.54
N MET A 193 4.41 -10.10 4.06
CA MET A 193 5.09 -11.22 4.71
C MET A 193 5.76 -10.74 6.02
N PRO A 194 5.01 -10.60 7.14
CA PRO A 194 5.51 -10.04 8.40
C PRO A 194 6.21 -11.08 9.30
N CYS A 195 6.28 -12.33 8.84
CA CYS A 195 6.97 -13.46 9.44
C CYS A 195 6.62 -13.77 10.91
N GLU A 196 7.59 -14.17 11.74
CA GLU A 196 7.38 -14.84 13.04
C GLU A 196 6.57 -14.02 14.03
N MET A 197 6.75 -12.70 14.08
CA MET A 197 5.97 -11.82 14.99
C MET A 197 4.73 -11.23 14.32
N GLY A 198 4.47 -11.58 13.05
CA GLY A 198 3.40 -11.03 12.23
C GLY A 198 2.00 -11.38 12.72
N GLY A 199 1.78 -12.58 13.24
CA GLY A 199 0.48 -13.01 13.77
C GLY A 199 0.08 -12.23 15.03
N GLN A 200 1.03 -11.96 15.92
CA GLN A 200 0.81 -11.11 17.09
C GLN A 200 0.48 -9.67 16.65
N ALA A 201 1.31 -9.07 15.79
CA ALA A 201 1.06 -7.71 15.29
C ALA A 201 -0.31 -7.58 14.61
N MET A 202 -0.71 -8.59 13.82
CA MET A 202 -2.02 -8.62 13.16
C MET A 202 -3.17 -8.65 14.18
N ALA A 203 -3.08 -9.47 15.22
CA ALA A 203 -4.08 -9.53 16.29
C ALA A 203 -4.19 -8.18 17.03
N GLU A 204 -3.06 -7.59 17.39
CA GLU A 204 -2.99 -6.28 18.06
C GLU A 204 -3.57 -5.16 17.20
N ILE A 205 -3.37 -5.20 15.88
CA ILE A 205 -4.00 -4.24 14.95
C ILE A 205 -5.51 -4.46 14.87
N ILE A 206 -5.97 -5.71 14.70
CA ILE A 206 -7.40 -6.01 14.55
C ILE A 206 -8.19 -5.60 15.80
N TYR A 207 -7.67 -5.87 16.99
CA TYR A 207 -8.30 -5.48 18.25
C TYR A 207 -7.89 -4.09 18.76
N GLY A 208 -7.08 -3.37 17.98
CA GLY A 208 -6.78 -1.97 18.22
C GLY A 208 -5.77 -1.67 19.32
N ASP A 209 -5.05 -2.64 19.87
CA ASP A 209 -3.92 -2.37 20.78
C ASP A 209 -2.80 -1.60 20.06
N VAL A 210 -2.69 -1.82 18.74
CA VAL A 210 -1.81 -1.08 17.83
C VAL A 210 -2.65 -0.32 16.81
N ASN A 211 -2.30 0.96 16.61
CA ASN A 211 -2.82 1.75 15.51
C ASN A 211 -1.96 1.48 14.25
N PRO A 212 -2.51 0.92 13.16
CA PRO A 212 -1.73 0.59 11.97
C PRO A 212 -1.11 1.85 11.36
N SER A 213 0.11 1.69 10.86
CA SER A 213 0.88 2.78 10.26
C SER A 213 1.70 2.36 9.03
N GLY A 214 1.50 1.14 8.56
CA GLY A 214 2.07 0.65 7.31
C GLY A 214 1.56 1.44 6.12
N ARG A 215 2.40 1.52 5.08
CA ARG A 215 2.11 2.19 3.81
C ARG A 215 2.57 1.27 2.69
N LEU A 216 1.76 1.11 1.65
CA LEU A 216 2.11 0.24 0.52
C LEU A 216 3.43 0.71 -0.14
N PRO A 217 4.46 -0.15 -0.22
CA PRO A 217 5.69 0.16 -0.93
C PRO A 217 5.58 -0.07 -2.45
N ILE A 218 4.46 -0.60 -2.91
CA ILE A 218 4.18 -0.94 -4.31
C ILE A 218 2.73 -0.56 -4.65
N THR A 219 2.46 -0.24 -5.91
CA THR A 219 1.08 -0.07 -6.40
C THR A 219 0.38 -1.42 -6.45
N TYR A 220 -0.84 -1.50 -5.92
CA TYR A 220 -1.67 -2.70 -5.97
C TYR A 220 -2.58 -2.65 -7.22
N PRO A 221 -2.39 -3.54 -8.21
CA PRO A 221 -3.13 -3.48 -9.47
C PRO A 221 -4.59 -3.87 -9.27
N LYS A 222 -5.48 -3.23 -10.04
CA LYS A 222 -6.90 -3.56 -10.07
C LYS A 222 -7.19 -4.71 -11.03
N ASP A 223 -6.65 -4.60 -12.22
CA ASP A 223 -6.90 -5.51 -13.34
C ASP A 223 -5.57 -5.97 -13.97
N PRO A 224 -5.58 -7.06 -14.79
CA PRO A 224 -4.37 -7.55 -15.46
C PRO A 224 -3.66 -6.49 -16.31
N ALA A 225 -4.41 -5.52 -16.85
CA ALA A 225 -3.87 -4.41 -17.63
C ALA A 225 -3.01 -3.43 -16.80
N ASN A 226 -3.12 -3.44 -15.46
CA ASN A 226 -2.45 -2.48 -14.59
C ASN A 226 -1.17 -3.03 -13.92
N VAL A 227 -0.92 -4.34 -14.01
CA VAL A 227 0.12 -5.06 -13.22
C VAL A 227 1.53 -4.46 -13.36
N ALA A 228 1.88 -3.93 -14.52
CA ALA A 228 3.21 -3.39 -14.81
C ALA A 228 3.29 -1.85 -14.76
N ILE A 229 2.31 -1.19 -14.13
CA ILE A 229 2.23 0.27 -14.10
C ILE A 229 2.65 0.79 -12.72
N PRO A 230 3.91 1.24 -12.55
CA PRO A 230 4.35 1.80 -11.28
C PRO A 230 3.75 3.20 -11.06
N TYR A 231 3.67 3.66 -9.80
CA TYR A 231 3.16 4.99 -9.48
C TYR A 231 3.92 6.16 -10.14
N TYR A 232 5.18 5.93 -10.53
CA TYR A 232 6.05 6.90 -11.20
C TYR A 232 6.10 6.70 -12.73
N HIS A 233 5.07 6.07 -13.29
CA HIS A 233 4.98 5.90 -14.74
C HIS A 233 5.09 7.23 -15.49
N ARG A 234 5.43 7.17 -16.77
CA ARG A 234 5.50 8.36 -17.62
C ARG A 234 4.10 8.96 -17.81
N VAL A 235 4.03 10.28 -17.97
CA VAL A 235 2.76 11.01 -18.17
C VAL A 235 2.00 10.57 -19.43
N SER A 236 2.68 9.93 -20.39
CA SER A 236 2.09 9.37 -21.60
C SER A 236 1.49 7.97 -21.41
N THR A 237 1.67 7.33 -20.25
CA THR A 237 1.06 6.02 -19.95
C THR A 237 -0.41 6.24 -19.57
N GLN A 238 -1.32 5.64 -20.35
CA GLN A 238 -2.76 5.72 -20.18
C GLN A 238 -3.40 4.34 -20.36
N CYS A 239 -4.57 4.13 -19.77
CA CYS A 239 -5.37 2.93 -19.91
C CYS A 239 -6.55 3.25 -20.82
N ALA A 240 -6.46 2.78 -22.08
CA ALA A 240 -7.33 3.24 -23.17
C ALA A 240 -7.28 4.77 -23.32
N TYR A 241 -8.41 5.46 -23.12
CA TYR A 241 -8.53 6.92 -23.18
C TYR A 241 -8.68 7.56 -21.78
N ASP A 242 -8.39 6.82 -20.71
CA ASP A 242 -8.57 7.26 -19.33
C ASP A 242 -7.33 6.91 -18.46
N HIS A 243 -7.38 7.32 -17.20
CA HIS A 243 -6.43 6.98 -16.16
C HIS A 243 -6.39 5.46 -15.91
N CYS A 244 -5.20 4.97 -15.60
CA CYS A 244 -5.01 3.61 -15.11
C CYS A 244 -5.39 3.54 -13.64
N TRP A 245 -6.66 3.21 -13.37
CA TRP A 245 -7.16 3.07 -12.01
C TRP A 245 -6.54 1.85 -11.32
N MET A 246 -5.85 2.09 -10.21
CA MET A 246 -5.25 1.06 -9.37
C MET A 246 -6.23 0.63 -8.28
N GLN A 247 -6.05 -0.57 -7.72
CA GLN A 247 -6.87 -0.98 -6.58
C GLN A 247 -6.49 -0.17 -5.33
N TRP A 248 -5.18 -0.01 -5.12
CA TRP A 248 -4.60 0.93 -4.17
C TRP A 248 -3.28 1.48 -4.72
N ASP A 249 -3.10 2.79 -4.59
CA ASP A 249 -1.86 3.45 -5.03
C ASP A 249 -0.69 3.19 -4.09
N PHE A 250 0.53 3.32 -4.61
CA PHE A 250 1.74 3.42 -3.79
C PHE A 250 1.55 4.41 -2.64
N GLY A 251 1.97 4.02 -1.44
CA GLY A 251 1.85 4.82 -0.22
C GLY A 251 0.46 4.79 0.43
N THR A 252 -0.52 4.07 -0.12
CA THR A 252 -1.81 3.87 0.54
C THR A 252 -1.66 3.14 1.87
N GLY A 253 -2.45 3.54 2.87
CA GLY A 253 -2.53 2.93 4.19
C GLY A 253 -3.42 3.77 5.09
N LEU A 254 -4.27 3.13 5.87
CA LEU A 254 -5.17 3.80 6.80
C LEU A 254 -4.63 3.69 8.22
N SER A 255 -5.12 4.57 9.07
CA SER A 255 -4.88 4.58 10.51
C SER A 255 -6.23 4.60 11.22
N TYR A 256 -6.25 4.23 12.51
CA TYR A 256 -7.39 4.44 13.39
C TYR A 256 -7.46 5.88 13.93
N THR A 257 -6.63 6.79 13.41
CA THR A 257 -6.74 8.23 13.63
C THR A 257 -6.65 8.97 12.31
N GLU A 258 -6.98 10.25 12.31
CA GLU A 258 -6.95 11.12 11.13
C GLU A 258 -5.89 12.21 11.31
N PHE A 259 -5.21 12.53 10.21
CA PHE A 259 -4.18 13.57 10.17
C PHE A 259 -4.55 14.66 9.19
N ASN A 260 -4.60 15.90 9.67
CA ASN A 260 -4.73 17.08 8.83
C ASN A 260 -3.36 17.68 8.52
N TYR A 261 -3.25 18.19 7.30
CA TYR A 261 -2.04 18.84 6.80
C TYR A 261 -2.33 20.30 6.51
N SER A 262 -1.43 21.19 6.90
CA SER A 262 -1.46 22.58 6.45
C SER A 262 -1.16 22.70 4.96
N ALA A 263 -1.34 23.89 4.38
CA ALA A 263 -0.76 24.18 3.07
C ALA A 263 0.77 24.05 3.12
N VAL A 264 1.37 23.60 2.01
CA VAL A 264 2.83 23.51 1.86
C VAL A 264 3.40 24.91 1.71
N SER A 265 4.45 25.22 2.46
CA SER A 265 5.25 26.43 2.30
C SER A 265 6.63 26.10 1.75
N LEU A 266 7.15 26.97 0.88
CA LEU A 266 8.52 26.91 0.37
C LEU A 266 9.29 28.12 0.89
N ASP A 267 10.52 27.92 1.36
CA ASP A 267 11.41 29.01 1.78
C ASP A 267 11.93 29.85 0.60
N ASN A 268 11.94 29.26 -0.61
CA ASN A 268 12.28 29.91 -1.85
C ASN A 268 11.46 29.32 -3.01
N THR A 269 11.07 30.16 -3.96
CA THR A 269 10.28 29.77 -5.15
C THR A 269 10.99 30.08 -6.47
N ASN A 270 12.11 30.80 -6.45
CA ASN A 270 12.88 31.15 -7.65
C ASN A 270 14.36 30.86 -7.41
N LEU A 271 14.89 29.85 -8.08
CA LEU A 271 16.27 29.39 -7.94
C LEU A 271 17.08 29.84 -9.16
N SER A 272 18.06 30.71 -8.95
CA SER A 272 18.92 31.23 -10.03
C SER A 272 20.16 30.36 -10.33
N SER A 273 20.29 29.22 -9.65
CA SER A 273 21.42 28.29 -9.79
C SER A 273 20.97 26.87 -9.49
N ALA A 274 21.53 25.90 -10.20
CA ALA A 274 21.19 24.48 -10.05
C ALA A 274 21.61 23.90 -8.69
N ASP A 275 22.65 24.46 -8.05
CA ASP A 275 23.13 24.07 -6.72
C ASP A 275 22.37 24.74 -5.56
N SER A 276 21.35 25.56 -5.88
CA SER A 276 20.47 26.15 -4.88
C SER A 276 19.70 25.07 -4.12
N THR A 277 19.02 25.47 -3.05
CA THR A 277 18.19 24.55 -2.26
C THR A 277 16.84 25.19 -1.98
N VAL A 278 15.81 24.36 -1.90
CA VAL A 278 14.47 24.76 -1.47
C VAL A 278 14.00 23.82 -0.36
N THR A 279 13.44 24.38 0.70
CA THR A 279 12.87 23.64 1.82
C THR A 279 11.35 23.70 1.74
N ALA A 280 10.73 22.55 1.54
CA ALA A 280 9.28 22.40 1.64
C ALA A 280 8.90 22.06 3.08
N THR A 281 7.94 22.78 3.64
CA THR A 281 7.48 22.62 5.02
C THR A 281 5.97 22.45 5.08
N VAL A 282 5.52 21.55 5.95
CA VAL A 282 4.09 21.31 6.23
C VAL A 282 3.91 21.02 7.72
N THR A 283 2.82 21.51 8.31
CA THR A 283 2.40 21.11 9.65
C THR A 283 1.42 19.96 9.55
N VAL A 284 1.66 18.91 10.32
CA VAL A 284 0.77 17.75 10.44
C VAL A 284 0.17 17.75 11.83
N THR A 285 -1.16 17.63 11.91
CA THR A 285 -1.91 17.59 13.15
C THR A 285 -2.71 16.30 13.23
N ASN A 286 -2.57 15.57 14.32
CA ASN A 286 -3.47 14.45 14.62
C ASN A 286 -4.80 15.01 15.14
N VAL A 287 -5.86 14.90 14.33
CA VAL A 287 -7.19 15.43 14.65
C VAL A 287 -8.15 14.36 15.15
N GLY A 288 -7.72 13.10 15.19
CA GLY A 288 -8.50 12.02 15.76
C GLY A 288 -8.33 11.88 17.28
N THR A 289 -8.80 10.75 17.80
CA THR A 289 -8.92 10.49 19.25
C THR A 289 -7.86 9.54 19.78
N ARG A 290 -6.95 9.05 18.93
CA ARG A 290 -5.91 8.08 19.28
C ARG A 290 -4.55 8.55 18.82
N ALA A 291 -3.50 8.18 19.55
CA ALA A 291 -2.14 8.34 19.07
C ALA A 291 -1.96 7.56 17.76
N GLY A 292 -1.13 8.07 16.86
CA GLY A 292 -0.87 7.41 15.59
C GLY A 292 0.45 7.86 14.99
N LYS A 293 1.00 6.99 14.12
CA LYS A 293 2.19 7.28 13.34
C LYS A 293 1.80 7.60 11.92
N GLU A 294 2.31 8.71 11.39
CA GLU A 294 2.07 9.18 10.03
C GLU A 294 3.35 9.23 9.21
N THR A 295 3.31 8.70 8.00
CA THR A 295 4.43 8.74 7.05
C THR A 295 4.20 9.89 6.07
N VAL A 296 4.79 11.04 6.37
CA VAL A 296 4.75 12.22 5.50
C VAL A 296 5.66 11.99 4.32
N MET A 297 5.09 11.91 3.12
CA MET A 297 5.82 11.68 1.86
C MET A 297 5.84 12.95 1.01
N LEU A 298 7.03 13.32 0.52
CA LEU A 298 7.24 14.39 -0.44
C LEU A 298 7.54 13.82 -1.82
N PHE A 299 6.70 14.19 -2.77
CA PHE A 299 6.85 13.90 -4.19
C PHE A 299 7.26 15.17 -4.96
N LEU A 300 8.02 14.96 -6.04
CA LEU A 300 8.40 15.99 -6.98
C LEU A 300 7.89 15.63 -8.37
N THR A 301 7.32 16.62 -9.06
CA THR A 301 6.88 16.53 -10.46
C THR A 301 7.59 17.60 -11.28
N GLN A 302 8.15 17.21 -12.42
CA GLN A 302 8.62 18.14 -13.44
C GLN A 302 7.62 18.07 -14.61
N PRO A 303 6.71 19.05 -14.77
CA PRO A 303 5.62 18.93 -15.73
C PRO A 303 6.08 18.83 -17.19
N PHE A 304 7.16 19.54 -17.53
CA PHE A 304 7.75 19.57 -18.87
C PHE A 304 9.25 19.26 -18.78
N ARG A 305 9.74 18.43 -19.69
CA ARG A 305 11.15 18.08 -19.80
C ARG A 305 11.53 17.97 -21.27
N THR A 306 12.70 18.50 -21.64
CA THR A 306 13.15 18.56 -23.04
C THR A 306 13.76 17.23 -23.48
N ILE A 307 14.56 16.59 -22.63
CA ILE A 307 15.31 15.38 -23.00
C ILE A 307 14.51 14.07 -22.94
N SER A 308 13.37 14.03 -22.23
CA SER A 308 12.53 12.84 -22.12
C SER A 308 11.11 13.14 -21.65
N VAL A 309 10.20 12.18 -21.84
CA VAL A 309 8.86 12.25 -21.26
C VAL A 309 8.96 12.10 -19.74
N PRO A 310 8.48 13.08 -18.95
CA PRO A 310 8.58 13.04 -17.49
C PRO A 310 7.68 11.98 -16.86
N GLU A 311 8.03 11.62 -15.63
CA GLU A 311 7.23 10.81 -14.72
C GLU A 311 6.05 11.62 -14.16
N VAL A 312 4.94 10.96 -13.83
CA VAL A 312 3.77 11.63 -13.25
C VAL A 312 4.07 12.26 -11.88
N LYS A 313 4.93 11.62 -11.10
CA LYS A 313 5.51 12.11 -9.83
C LYS A 313 6.60 11.15 -9.38
N MET A 314 7.55 11.64 -8.58
CA MET A 314 8.64 10.84 -8.00
C MET A 314 8.72 11.07 -6.50
N LEU A 315 8.68 10.01 -5.68
CA LEU A 315 8.98 10.15 -4.26
C LEU A 315 10.45 10.59 -4.12
N LYS A 316 10.68 11.67 -3.36
CA LYS A 316 12.05 12.15 -3.08
C LYS A 316 12.44 11.93 -1.65
N LYS A 317 11.54 12.21 -0.71
CA LYS A 317 11.81 12.13 0.74
C LYS A 317 10.56 11.70 1.47
N PHE A 318 10.74 11.09 2.64
CA PHE A 318 9.65 10.82 3.57
C PHE A 318 10.16 10.90 5.01
N LYS A 319 9.25 11.13 5.95
CA LYS A 319 9.53 11.08 7.39
C LYS A 319 8.33 10.46 8.10
N LYS A 320 8.59 9.46 8.94
CA LYS A 320 7.58 8.93 9.85
C LYS A 320 7.62 9.71 11.16
N ILE A 321 6.47 10.20 11.59
CA ILE A 321 6.30 10.96 12.83
C ILE A 321 5.22 10.29 13.68
N GLU A 322 5.28 10.47 14.99
CA GLU A 322 4.25 10.00 15.91
C GLU A 322 3.60 11.22 16.57
N LEU A 323 2.28 11.23 16.63
CA LEU A 323 1.51 12.34 17.21
C LEU A 323 0.45 11.81 18.16
N GLN A 324 0.39 12.40 19.34
CA GLN A 324 -0.72 12.24 20.27
C GLN A 324 -1.98 12.97 19.76
N PRO A 325 -3.19 12.64 20.25
CA PRO A 325 -4.42 13.35 19.87
C PRO A 325 -4.30 14.87 20.09
N GLY A 326 -4.60 15.66 19.06
CA GLY A 326 -4.49 17.12 19.08
C GLY A 326 -3.07 17.67 18.92
N GLU A 327 -2.03 16.82 18.91
CA GLU A 327 -0.65 17.24 18.72
C GLU A 327 -0.40 17.66 17.26
N SER A 328 0.45 18.68 17.08
CA SER A 328 0.90 19.16 15.78
C SER A 328 2.42 19.17 15.71
N GLN A 329 2.97 18.76 14.57
CA GLN A 329 4.40 18.81 14.31
C GLN A 329 4.68 19.41 12.93
N GLU A 330 5.68 20.29 12.88
CA GLU A 330 6.23 20.78 11.62
C GLU A 330 7.20 19.75 11.01
N VAL A 331 7.03 19.47 9.72
CA VAL A 331 7.87 18.56 8.95
C VAL A 331 8.44 19.31 7.75
N SER A 332 9.77 19.34 7.66
CA SER A 332 10.51 20.04 6.61
C SER A 332 11.39 19.10 5.82
N PHE A 333 11.45 19.33 4.51
CA PHE A 333 12.22 18.57 3.56
C PHE A 333 13.08 19.52 2.72
N LYS A 334 14.40 19.45 2.89
CA LYS A 334 15.35 20.20 2.08
C LYS A 334 15.64 19.46 0.76
N LEU A 335 15.24 20.05 -0.35
CA LEU A 335 15.51 19.60 -1.71
C LEU A 335 16.78 20.27 -2.25
N THR A 336 17.58 19.50 -3.00
CA THR A 336 18.82 19.95 -3.64
C THR A 336 18.85 19.54 -5.12
N GLU A 337 19.91 19.93 -5.83
CA GLU A 337 20.20 19.48 -7.20
C GLU A 337 19.98 17.97 -7.40
N ASP A 338 20.28 17.19 -6.37
CA ASP A 338 20.16 15.76 -6.43
C ASP A 338 18.73 15.25 -6.57
N ASP A 339 17.76 16.02 -6.06
CA ASP A 339 16.36 15.66 -6.04
C ASP A 339 15.67 15.97 -7.38
N TRP A 340 15.97 17.09 -8.04
CA TRP A 340 15.30 17.49 -9.29
C TRP A 340 16.02 17.12 -10.58
N SER A 341 17.33 16.85 -10.52
CA SER A 341 18.09 16.56 -11.72
C SER A 341 17.85 15.17 -12.28
N VAL A 342 18.07 15.03 -13.58
CA VAL A 342 17.90 13.80 -14.35
C VAL A 342 19.19 13.43 -15.09
N TYR A 343 19.33 12.18 -15.53
CA TYR A 343 20.53 11.74 -16.26
C TYR A 343 20.42 11.97 -17.77
N ASP A 344 21.47 12.51 -18.37
CA ASP A 344 21.62 12.66 -19.82
C ASP A 344 22.93 11.99 -20.30
N PRO A 345 22.91 11.16 -21.37
CA PRO A 345 21.74 10.69 -22.10
C PRO A 345 20.88 9.76 -21.23
N GLN A 346 19.57 9.66 -21.49
CA GLN A 346 18.68 8.78 -20.71
C GLN A 346 18.95 7.27 -20.93
N ILE A 347 19.62 6.93 -22.04
CA ILE A 347 19.99 5.57 -22.42
C ILE A 347 21.44 5.57 -22.94
N GLY A 348 22.20 4.52 -22.65
CA GLY A 348 23.54 4.32 -23.20
C GLY A 348 24.63 4.41 -22.13
N LYS A 349 25.63 5.27 -22.35
CA LYS A 349 26.80 5.41 -21.48
C LYS A 349 27.19 6.88 -21.32
N GLY A 350 27.93 7.20 -20.27
CA GLY A 350 28.39 8.57 -20.00
C GLY A 350 27.34 9.47 -19.35
N PHE A 351 26.40 8.88 -18.61
CA PHE A 351 25.34 9.56 -17.87
C PHE A 351 25.88 10.70 -17.01
N LYS A 352 25.38 11.91 -17.26
CA LYS A 352 25.63 13.10 -16.45
C LYS A 352 24.31 13.56 -15.84
N LYS A 353 24.35 13.92 -14.58
CA LYS A 353 23.21 14.54 -13.92
C LYS A 353 23.08 15.98 -14.41
N ILE A 354 21.90 16.35 -14.88
CA ILE A 354 21.59 17.70 -15.39
C ILE A 354 20.31 18.22 -14.75
N THR A 355 20.30 19.52 -14.45
CA THR A 355 19.09 20.29 -14.13
C THR A 355 18.62 20.99 -15.41
N GLU A 356 17.33 20.89 -15.72
CA GLU A 356 16.70 21.72 -16.75
C GLU A 356 16.05 22.94 -16.09
N ASP A 357 16.17 24.11 -16.73
CA ASP A 357 15.44 25.29 -16.31
C ASP A 357 13.94 25.04 -16.59
N SER A 358 13.12 24.98 -15.54
CA SER A 358 11.72 24.54 -15.58
C SER A 358 11.01 24.90 -14.27
N ASP A 359 9.69 24.86 -14.32
CA ASP A 359 8.87 24.74 -13.12
C ASP A 359 8.94 23.31 -12.57
N TYR A 360 8.94 23.23 -11.24
CA TYR A 360 8.86 22.01 -10.47
C TYR A 360 7.76 22.12 -9.44
N VAL A 361 7.04 21.02 -9.22
CA VAL A 361 5.91 20.97 -8.30
C VAL A 361 6.20 19.98 -7.19
N VAL A 362 6.22 20.47 -5.96
CA VAL A 362 6.24 19.66 -4.74
C VAL A 362 4.82 19.24 -4.41
N ALA A 363 4.62 17.98 -4.05
CA ALA A 363 3.36 17.45 -3.55
C ALA A 363 3.58 16.67 -2.24
N ILE A 364 2.72 16.88 -1.25
CA ILE A 364 2.71 16.09 -0.01
C ILE A 364 1.58 15.06 -0.05
N LYS A 365 1.84 13.85 0.45
CA LYS A 365 0.99 12.64 0.39
C LYS A 365 0.96 11.96 -0.99
N PRO A 366 0.84 10.62 -1.01
CA PRO A 366 0.76 9.85 -2.25
C PRO A 366 -0.50 10.14 -3.07
N ASP A 367 -1.64 10.41 -2.44
CA ASP A 367 -2.95 10.64 -3.09
C ASP A 367 -3.13 12.07 -3.62
N THR A 368 -2.18 12.97 -3.39
CA THR A 368 -2.28 14.37 -3.84
C THR A 368 -2.12 14.48 -5.35
N TRP A 369 -3.14 15.06 -6.00
CA TRP A 369 -3.14 15.42 -7.41
C TRP A 369 -3.03 16.94 -7.60
N CYS A 370 -1.90 17.40 -8.12
CA CYS A 370 -1.64 18.84 -8.29
C CYS A 370 -2.19 19.45 -9.57
N ASN A 371 -2.71 18.65 -10.51
CA ASN A 371 -3.22 19.13 -11.81
C ASN A 371 -2.21 20.04 -12.56
N VAL A 372 -0.96 19.56 -12.66
CA VAL A 372 0.21 20.36 -13.10
C VAL A 372 0.14 20.91 -14.53
N TYR A 373 -0.85 20.47 -15.33
CA TYR A 373 -1.08 20.93 -16.70
C TYR A 373 -2.23 21.94 -16.83
N LYS A 374 -2.85 22.31 -15.70
CA LYS A 374 -3.91 23.33 -15.64
C LYS A 374 -3.58 24.34 -14.55
N ASN A 375 -4.39 24.39 -13.48
CA ASN A 375 -4.21 25.30 -12.37
C ASN A 375 -3.93 24.52 -11.08
N ILE A 376 -2.80 24.82 -10.45
CA ILE A 376 -2.37 24.21 -9.20
C ILE A 376 -3.05 24.96 -8.05
N THR A 377 -4.09 24.35 -7.49
CA THR A 377 -4.92 24.95 -6.42
C THR A 377 -4.94 24.13 -5.13
N HIS A 378 -4.42 22.91 -5.19
CA HIS A 378 -4.43 22.01 -4.05
C HIS A 378 -3.43 22.49 -2.98
N PRO A 379 -3.83 22.62 -1.69
CA PRO A 379 -2.98 23.21 -0.66
C PRO A 379 -1.73 22.38 -0.36
N LEU A 380 -1.77 21.07 -0.65
CA LEU A 380 -0.61 20.18 -0.51
C LEU A 380 0.36 20.22 -1.71
N CYS A 381 0.18 21.19 -2.61
CA CYS A 381 1.03 21.40 -3.76
C CYS A 381 1.67 22.79 -3.68
N ALA A 382 2.95 22.89 -4.05
CA ALA A 382 3.65 24.17 -4.17
C ALA A 382 4.61 24.15 -5.36
N VAL A 383 4.77 25.30 -6.01
CA VAL A 383 5.59 25.45 -7.22
C VAL A 383 6.85 26.24 -6.88
N PHE A 384 7.98 25.79 -7.41
CA PHE A 384 9.19 26.59 -7.52
C PHE A 384 9.75 26.48 -8.94
N ASN A 385 10.46 27.52 -9.37
CA ASN A 385 11.10 27.60 -10.67
C ASN A 385 12.61 27.55 -10.51
N ILE A 386 13.28 26.89 -11.46
CA ILE A 386 14.72 26.98 -11.66
C ILE A 386 14.96 27.70 -12.98
N ASP A 387 15.72 28.79 -12.93
CA ASP A 387 16.20 29.54 -14.09
C ASP A 387 17.67 29.87 -13.88
N THR A 388 18.56 29.07 -14.46
CA THR A 388 20.00 29.27 -14.37
C THR A 388 20.54 30.24 -15.43
N GLY A 389 19.66 30.83 -16.25
CA GLY A 389 20.03 31.65 -17.40
C GLY A 389 20.75 30.85 -18.48
N ARG A 390 20.68 29.52 -18.45
CA ARG A 390 21.26 28.66 -19.47
C ARG A 390 20.23 28.49 -20.57
N ASP A 391 20.50 29.14 -21.70
CA ASP A 391 19.70 29.01 -22.92
C ASP A 391 19.59 27.51 -23.27
N ILE A 392 18.41 26.93 -23.04
CA ILE A 392 18.13 25.52 -23.31
C ILE A 392 18.01 25.40 -24.83
N PHE A 393 19.13 25.23 -25.54
CA PHE A 393 19.20 24.97 -26.98
C PHE A 393 18.04 25.58 -27.81
N GLY A 394 17.90 26.91 -27.78
CA GLY A 394 17.15 27.66 -28.79
C GLY A 394 15.65 27.38 -28.91
N LEU A 395 14.88 27.50 -27.82
CA LEU A 395 13.47 27.88 -27.93
C LEU A 395 13.29 29.31 -27.38
N PRO A 396 12.60 30.22 -28.11
CA PRO A 396 12.46 31.60 -27.70
C PRO A 396 11.64 31.72 -26.41
N THR A 397 12.04 32.68 -25.57
CA THR A 397 11.33 33.14 -24.38
C THR A 397 9.95 33.71 -24.73
N SER A 398 8.95 32.85 -24.87
CA SER A 398 7.54 33.26 -24.78
C SER A 398 6.61 32.07 -24.49
N ILE A 399 6.41 31.76 -23.21
CA ILE A 399 5.10 31.34 -22.74
C ILE A 399 4.68 32.26 -21.59
N ALA A 400 4.73 33.56 -21.86
CA ALA A 400 3.84 34.50 -21.20
C ALA A 400 2.66 34.68 -22.16
N ASN A 401 1.44 34.32 -21.70
CA ASN A 401 0.15 34.44 -22.38
C ASN A 401 -0.13 33.46 -23.53
N ALA A 402 -0.60 32.26 -23.19
CA ALA A 402 -1.51 31.51 -24.05
C ALA A 402 -2.91 31.51 -23.42
N THR A 403 -3.66 32.57 -23.68
CA THR A 403 -5.12 32.50 -23.73
C THR A 403 -5.48 31.74 -25.01
N ASP A 404 -5.59 30.42 -24.94
CA ASP A 404 -6.35 29.68 -25.94
C ASP A 404 -7.18 28.58 -25.29
N THR A 405 -8.45 28.94 -25.08
CA THR A 405 -9.53 28.03 -24.74
C THR A 405 -9.85 27.20 -25.97
N ASN A 406 -9.50 25.90 -25.96
CA ASN A 406 -10.31 24.80 -26.49
C ASN A 406 -9.46 23.52 -26.66
N ALA A 407 -9.38 22.74 -25.59
CA ALA A 407 -9.24 21.29 -25.68
C ALA A 407 -10.44 20.69 -24.92
N PRO A 408 -11.10 19.64 -25.43
CA PRO A 408 -12.25 19.07 -24.74
C PRO A 408 -11.77 18.41 -23.45
N VAL A 409 -12.05 19.08 -22.34
CA VAL A 409 -11.86 18.59 -20.98
C VAL A 409 -13.18 17.94 -20.56
N HIS A 410 -13.18 16.63 -20.37
CA HIS A 410 -14.24 15.98 -19.59
C HIS A 410 -13.92 16.11 -18.10
N ASP A 411 -14.87 16.70 -17.40
CA ASP A 411 -14.84 17.11 -15.99
C ASP A 411 -15.30 15.93 -15.10
N PRO A 412 -14.54 15.45 -14.10
CA PRO A 412 -14.92 14.29 -13.32
C PRO A 412 -15.48 14.70 -11.95
N ILE A 413 -16.62 15.39 -11.90
CA ILE A 413 -17.41 15.50 -10.67
C ILE A 413 -18.89 15.41 -11.02
N THR A 414 -19.38 14.18 -11.14
CA THR A 414 -20.70 13.70 -10.67
C THR A 414 -20.95 12.31 -11.23
N ALA A 415 -20.55 11.26 -10.51
CA ALA A 415 -21.21 9.94 -10.57
C ALA A 415 -20.67 9.06 -9.45
N GLN A 416 -21.28 9.16 -8.26
CA GLN A 416 -21.45 7.98 -7.44
C GLN A 416 -22.45 7.06 -8.17
N PRO A 417 -22.25 5.74 -8.27
CA PRO A 417 -23.32 4.88 -8.74
C PRO A 417 -24.31 4.63 -7.59
N VAL A 418 -25.50 5.22 -7.75
CA VAL A 418 -26.72 4.76 -7.08
C VAL A 418 -27.13 3.43 -7.71
N ALA A 419 -27.41 2.45 -6.86
CA ALA A 419 -27.93 1.14 -7.25
C ALA A 419 -29.24 1.24 -8.04
N THR A 420 -29.39 0.46 -9.12
CA THR A 420 -30.57 -0.35 -9.49
C THR A 420 -30.58 -0.71 -10.99
N GLY A 421 -31.06 -1.92 -11.31
CA GLY A 421 -31.69 -2.18 -12.61
C GLY A 421 -31.13 -3.36 -13.40
N VAL A 422 -31.70 -4.55 -13.16
CA VAL A 422 -31.57 -5.75 -13.99
C VAL A 422 -32.01 -5.48 -15.43
N GLY A 423 -31.21 -5.91 -16.41
CA GLY A 423 -31.58 -5.90 -17.83
C GLY A 423 -30.72 -6.87 -18.64
N ALA A 424 -31.30 -8.03 -18.97
CA ALA A 424 -30.67 -9.04 -19.82
C ALA A 424 -30.44 -8.50 -21.24
N GLY A 425 -29.22 -8.67 -21.75
CA GLY A 425 -28.84 -8.35 -23.12
C GLY A 425 -27.64 -9.18 -23.55
N THR A 426 -27.88 -10.22 -24.34
CA THR A 426 -26.88 -11.04 -25.02
C THR A 426 -26.06 -10.22 -26.01
N VAL A 427 -24.74 -10.35 -25.98
CA VAL A 427 -23.85 -9.80 -27.02
C VAL A 427 -22.94 -10.93 -27.53
N GLU A 428 -23.02 -11.18 -28.84
CA GLU A 428 -22.24 -12.15 -29.59
C GLU A 428 -20.75 -11.79 -29.65
N ALA A 429 -19.90 -12.81 -29.61
CA ALA A 429 -18.46 -12.72 -29.72
C ALA A 429 -18.02 -12.32 -31.14
N GLY A 430 -17.36 -11.16 -31.25
CA GLY A 430 -16.56 -10.79 -32.41
C GLY A 430 -15.08 -11.03 -32.12
N ASN A 431 -14.46 -11.93 -32.88
CA ASN A 431 -13.03 -12.20 -32.87
C ASN A 431 -12.21 -10.91 -33.07
N TYR A 432 -11.26 -10.64 -32.17
CA TYR A 432 -9.89 -10.20 -32.49
C TYR A 432 -8.94 -10.67 -31.40
#